data_AF-A0A7S3BF62-F1
#
_entry.id   AF-A0A7S3BF62-F1
#
_cell.length_a   1.000
_cell.length_b   1.000
_cell.length_c   1.000
_cell.angle_alpha   90.00
_cell.angle_beta   90.00
_cell.angle_gamma   90.00
#
_symmetry.space_group_name_H-M   'P 1'
#
loop_
_entity.id
_entity.type
_entity.pdbx_description
1 polymer ?
#
loop_
_entity_poly.entity_id
_entity_poly.type
_entity_poly.pdbx_seq_one_letter_code
_entity_poly.pdbx_strand_id
1 'polypeptide(L)'
;IGINCSNWNSTGPTHKDDPGCTAVDPSQKWCYCKDAAAVGAIGQDGMLQFHRRSHTDGPGLCTSVVAQTPAGTIFHGRNLDWNLPPPMRALVADVEYTRANQTIAKGTGAVGFVGVFNGMVQGGFSASINARGKGGKLLTNVLQALLHKSTTPCMHLRSVLTSQTAFEPAVAALSSGEQVDENYFIVAGVGPGEGAVIARDRKAAADTWRLNSSEPNGWFRLQTNYDHWNPVPTSDDRRTPGVTNMEAMGQDHIAEGPLLQILEKFPTFNPHTDYTGVFHPADGSYTSMVWSD
;
A
#
# COMPACT_ATOMS: atom_id res chain seq x y z
N ILE A 1 -3.23 -5.17 18.22
CA ILE A 1 -3.00 -3.96 17.41
C ILE A 1 -2.41 -3.02 18.42
N GLY A 2 -1.10 -3.03 18.54
CA GLY A 2 -0.41 -2.47 19.68
C GLY A 2 1.05 -2.89 19.66
N ILE A 3 1.91 -1.94 20.00
CA ILE A 3 3.32 -2.16 20.28
C ILE A 3 3.38 -2.97 21.58
N ASN A 4 3.28 -4.31 21.48
CA ASN A 4 3.66 -5.24 22.55
C ASN A 4 4.05 -6.60 21.94
N CYS A 5 4.97 -7.31 22.60
CA CYS A 5 5.24 -8.72 22.34
C CYS A 5 4.01 -9.53 22.83
N SER A 6 2.91 -9.51 22.08
CA SER A 6 1.90 -10.57 22.17
C SER A 6 2.20 -11.60 21.09
N ASN A 7 1.86 -12.84 21.42
CA ASN A 7 1.94 -14.15 20.76
C ASN A 7 1.47 -14.24 19.28
N TRP A 8 1.38 -13.10 18.60
CA TRP A 8 1.14 -12.90 17.17
C TRP A 8 2.32 -12.28 16.42
N ASN A 9 3.32 -11.71 17.11
CA ASN A 9 4.51 -11.10 16.50
C ASN A 9 5.79 -11.76 17.02
N SER A 10 6.42 -12.58 16.18
CA SER A 10 7.70 -13.25 16.48
C SER A 10 8.90 -12.62 15.77
N THR A 11 8.78 -11.40 15.23
CA THR A 11 9.82 -10.84 14.33
C THR A 11 10.28 -9.43 14.69
N GLY A 12 10.05 -8.97 15.94
CA GLY A 12 10.88 -7.90 16.50
C GLY A 12 12.35 -8.35 16.60
N PRO A 13 13.32 -7.42 16.68
CA PRO A 13 14.74 -7.75 16.81
C PRO A 13 14.95 -8.79 17.93
N THR A 14 15.47 -9.95 17.55
CA THR A 14 15.71 -11.09 18.45
C THR A 14 17.05 -10.96 19.17
N HIS A 15 17.88 -10.02 18.75
CA HIS A 15 19.19 -9.72 19.33
C HIS A 15 19.10 -8.48 20.21
N LYS A 16 19.63 -8.63 21.42
CA LYS A 16 19.87 -7.50 22.32
C LYS A 16 20.88 -6.59 21.61
N ASP A 17 20.63 -5.28 21.61
CA ASP A 17 21.49 -4.25 21.01
C ASP A 17 21.44 -4.12 19.48
N ASP A 18 20.35 -4.54 18.82
CA ASP A 18 20.12 -4.26 17.40
C ASP A 18 20.26 -2.74 17.10
N PRO A 19 21.04 -2.31 16.09
CA PRO A 19 21.32 -0.90 15.82
C PRO A 19 20.07 -0.07 15.51
N GLY A 20 19.09 -0.65 14.80
CA GLY A 20 17.82 0.00 14.50
C GLY A 20 16.97 0.15 15.76
N CYS A 21 17.02 -0.84 16.65
CA CYS A 21 16.29 -0.85 17.90
C CYS A 21 16.87 0.09 18.97
N THR A 22 18.19 0.12 19.09
CA THR A 22 18.91 0.99 20.04
C THR A 22 18.84 2.47 19.67
N ALA A 23 18.69 2.78 18.37
CA ALA A 23 18.49 4.15 17.90
C ALA A 23 17.15 4.76 18.37
N VAL A 24 16.11 3.93 18.53
CA VAL A 24 14.74 4.40 18.84
C VAL A 24 14.28 4.07 20.27
N ASP A 25 14.86 3.04 20.88
CA ASP A 25 14.65 2.67 22.28
C ASP A 25 15.98 2.30 22.94
N PRO A 26 16.80 3.31 23.32
CA PRO A 26 18.10 3.08 23.96
C PRO A 26 17.98 2.30 25.27
N SER A 27 16.80 2.31 25.89
CA SER A 27 16.51 1.61 27.15
C SER A 27 16.03 0.16 26.96
N GLN A 28 15.78 -0.26 25.71
CA GLN A 28 15.34 -1.60 25.33
C GLN A 28 14.17 -2.11 26.16
N LYS A 29 13.19 -1.24 26.39
CA LYS A 29 11.98 -1.54 27.17
C LYS A 29 10.86 -2.10 26.32
N TRP A 30 10.79 -1.76 25.03
CA TRP A 30 9.67 -2.13 24.17
C TRP A 30 10.07 -2.63 22.79
N CYS A 31 11.25 -2.29 22.29
CA CYS A 31 11.69 -2.70 20.96
C CYS A 31 12.39 -4.09 20.91
N TYR A 32 12.98 -4.56 22.03
CA TYR A 32 13.67 -5.85 22.13
C TYR A 32 12.81 -6.92 22.88
N CYS A 33 12.52 -8.07 22.28
CA CYS A 33 11.77 -9.17 22.93
C CYS A 33 12.72 -10.17 23.63
N LYS A 34 12.52 -10.38 24.95
CA LYS A 34 13.49 -11.04 25.85
C LYS A 34 13.49 -12.58 25.89
N ASP A 35 12.54 -13.29 25.27
CA ASP A 35 12.41 -14.75 25.41
C ASP A 35 12.13 -15.49 24.09
N ALA A 36 13.19 -15.95 23.43
CA ALA A 36 13.13 -16.79 22.22
C ALA A 36 12.98 -18.30 22.52
N ALA A 37 13.05 -18.72 23.79
CA ALA A 37 13.16 -20.14 24.17
C ALA A 37 11.83 -20.93 24.18
N ALA A 38 10.67 -20.29 23.98
CA ALA A 38 9.37 -20.97 23.97
C ALA A 38 8.97 -21.55 22.59
N VAL A 39 9.81 -21.40 21.55
CA VAL A 39 9.52 -21.82 20.16
C VAL A 39 9.98 -23.27 19.89
N GLY A 40 9.79 -24.16 20.86
CA GLY A 40 10.23 -25.55 20.79
C GLY A 40 9.13 -26.52 20.35
N ALA A 41 9.33 -27.15 19.19
CA ALA A 41 8.73 -28.39 18.69
C ALA A 41 7.19 -28.46 18.54
N ILE A 42 6.70 -28.20 17.31
CA ILE A 42 5.34 -28.61 16.90
C ILE A 42 5.44 -29.98 16.21
N GLY A 43 5.16 -31.04 16.97
CA GLY A 43 4.89 -32.37 16.44
C GLY A 43 3.57 -32.42 15.64
N GLN A 44 3.40 -33.48 14.85
CA GLN A 44 2.39 -33.64 13.80
C GLN A 44 0.90 -33.58 14.21
N ASP A 45 0.57 -33.28 15.47
CA ASP A 45 -0.80 -32.98 15.91
C ASP A 45 -1.18 -31.49 15.77
N GLY A 46 -0.23 -30.63 15.38
CA GLY A 46 -0.44 -29.18 15.23
C GLY A 46 -1.31 -28.75 14.04
N MET A 47 -1.63 -29.65 13.11
CA MET A 47 -2.41 -29.31 11.90
C MET A 47 -3.91 -29.13 12.17
N LEU A 48 -4.48 -29.68 13.24
CA LEU A 48 -5.91 -29.57 13.53
C LEU A 48 -6.29 -28.42 14.49
N GLN A 49 -5.32 -27.85 15.21
CA GLN A 49 -5.56 -26.72 16.13
C GLN A 49 -5.34 -25.34 15.48
N PHE A 50 -4.77 -25.29 14.26
CA PHE A 50 -4.56 -24.04 13.51
C PHE A 50 -5.84 -23.41 12.93
N HIS A 51 -7.00 -24.05 13.10
CA HIS A 51 -8.31 -23.52 12.68
C HIS A 51 -9.06 -22.73 13.77
N ARG A 52 -8.44 -22.41 14.91
CA ARG A 52 -9.11 -21.73 16.04
C ARG A 52 -8.30 -20.58 16.68
N ARG A 53 -7.69 -19.68 15.89
CA ARG A 53 -7.21 -18.40 16.44
C ARG A 53 -7.61 -17.19 15.58
N SER A 54 -8.18 -16.23 16.29
CA SER A 54 -8.91 -15.01 15.91
C SER A 54 -8.20 -14.09 14.90
N HIS A 55 -8.94 -13.65 13.87
CA HIS A 55 -8.63 -12.58 12.91
C HIS A 55 -8.61 -11.17 13.55
N THR A 56 -7.84 -10.98 14.60
CA THR A 56 -7.81 -9.71 15.33
C THR A 56 -6.39 -9.21 15.39
N ASP A 57 -5.83 -8.67 14.30
CA ASP A 57 -4.91 -7.52 14.36
C ASP A 57 -4.41 -7.00 12.99
N GLY A 58 -5.14 -6.05 12.39
CA GLY A 58 -4.65 -5.11 11.36
C GLY A 58 -4.68 -5.59 9.89
N PRO A 59 -5.09 -4.75 8.91
CA PRO A 59 -4.86 -5.06 7.51
C PRO A 59 -3.37 -4.90 7.14
N GLY A 60 -2.95 -5.50 6.01
CA GLY A 60 -1.62 -5.34 5.45
C GLY A 60 -1.19 -3.88 5.41
N LEU A 61 0.02 -3.63 5.91
CA LEU A 61 0.59 -2.30 6.03
C LEU A 61 0.97 -1.85 4.61
N CYS A 62 0.50 -0.71 4.14
CA CYS A 62 0.90 -0.15 2.85
C CYS A 62 1.22 1.33 3.08
N THR A 63 2.10 1.89 2.26
CA THR A 63 2.28 3.34 2.17
C THR A 63 2.26 3.73 0.71
N SER A 64 1.52 4.78 0.36
CA SER A 64 1.45 5.30 -1.00
C SER A 64 1.48 6.81 -0.97
N VAL A 65 2.17 7.41 -1.94
CA VAL A 65 2.39 8.85 -2.05
C VAL A 65 2.11 9.29 -3.47
N VAL A 66 1.30 10.32 -3.65
CA VAL A 66 1.23 11.10 -4.89
C VAL A 66 1.75 12.51 -4.61
N ALA A 67 2.65 13.01 -5.45
CA ALA A 67 3.32 14.28 -5.25
C ALA A 67 3.50 15.06 -6.56
N GLN A 68 3.54 16.38 -6.45
CA GLN A 68 3.63 17.31 -7.56
C GLN A 68 4.86 18.22 -7.42
N THR A 69 5.67 18.32 -8.47
CA THR A 69 6.77 19.30 -8.57
C THR A 69 6.25 20.73 -8.73
N PRO A 70 7.06 21.78 -8.53
CA PRO A 70 6.63 23.16 -8.80
C PRO A 70 6.18 23.39 -10.25
N ALA A 71 6.74 22.64 -11.20
CA ALA A 71 6.37 22.67 -12.61
C ALA A 71 5.05 21.93 -12.93
N GLY A 72 4.45 21.27 -11.95
CA GLY A 72 3.19 20.54 -12.12
C GLY A 72 3.34 19.08 -12.57
N THR A 73 4.56 18.55 -12.60
CA THR A 73 4.84 17.14 -12.90
C THR A 73 4.40 16.26 -11.72
N ILE A 74 3.68 15.18 -11.99
CA ILE A 74 3.16 14.27 -10.96
C ILE A 74 3.97 12.97 -10.87
N PHE A 75 4.37 12.60 -9.66
CA PHE A 75 5.01 11.33 -9.33
C PHE A 75 4.14 10.53 -8.36
N HIS A 76 4.19 9.21 -8.48
CA HIS A 76 3.48 8.29 -7.60
C HIS A 76 4.43 7.21 -7.10
N GLY A 77 4.49 7.01 -5.79
CA GLY A 77 5.33 6.00 -5.17
C GLY A 77 4.54 5.15 -4.17
N ARG A 78 4.92 3.89 -3.98
CA ARG A 78 4.26 3.01 -3.01
C ARG A 78 5.14 1.89 -2.46
N ASN A 79 4.86 1.50 -1.22
CA ASN A 79 5.30 0.25 -0.58
C ASN A 79 4.09 -0.66 -0.30
N LEU A 80 4.23 -1.95 -0.59
CA LEU A 80 3.30 -3.02 -0.27
C LEU A 80 3.90 -3.84 0.88
N ASP A 81 3.21 -3.88 2.02
CA ASP A 81 3.63 -4.66 3.18
C ASP A 81 2.52 -5.67 3.56
N TRP A 82 2.37 -6.70 2.73
CA TRP A 82 1.35 -7.74 2.86
C TRP A 82 1.88 -9.01 3.54
N ASN A 83 3.16 -9.05 3.89
CA ASN A 83 3.83 -10.25 4.39
C ASN A 83 3.70 -11.41 3.42
N LEU A 84 3.96 -11.14 2.13
CA LEU A 84 3.93 -12.17 1.12
C LEU A 84 5.02 -13.20 1.44
N PRO A 85 4.66 -14.50 1.57
CA PRO A 85 5.66 -15.52 1.82
C PRO A 85 6.66 -15.58 0.66
N PRO A 86 7.94 -15.95 0.89
CA PRO A 86 8.97 -15.90 -0.15
C PRO A 86 8.58 -16.56 -1.48
N PRO A 87 7.88 -17.73 -1.51
CA PRO A 87 7.41 -18.30 -2.77
C PRO A 87 6.39 -17.45 -3.52
N MET A 88 5.55 -16.66 -2.82
CA MET A 88 4.62 -15.72 -3.45
C MET A 88 5.33 -14.45 -3.93
N ARG A 89 6.31 -13.93 -3.18
CA ARG A 89 7.14 -12.80 -3.63
C ARG A 89 7.88 -13.12 -4.92
N ALA A 90 8.42 -14.33 -5.05
CA ALA A 90 9.07 -14.80 -6.28
C ALA A 90 8.13 -14.86 -7.51
N LEU A 91 6.81 -14.80 -7.29
CA LEU A 91 5.79 -14.75 -8.34
C LEU A 91 5.29 -13.34 -8.62
N VAL A 92 5.78 -12.31 -7.92
CA VAL A 92 5.44 -10.93 -8.22
C VAL A 92 6.07 -10.54 -9.55
N ALA A 93 5.25 -10.03 -10.46
CA ALA A 93 5.65 -9.68 -11.81
C ALA A 93 4.91 -8.45 -12.32
N ASP A 94 5.61 -7.70 -13.16
CA ASP A 94 5.00 -6.66 -13.98
C ASP A 94 4.39 -7.29 -15.23
N VAL A 95 3.15 -6.89 -15.52
CA VAL A 95 2.35 -7.39 -16.63
C VAL A 95 1.99 -6.23 -17.54
N GLU A 96 2.31 -6.35 -18.83
CA GLU A 96 1.83 -5.44 -19.86
C GLU A 96 0.54 -5.99 -20.46
N TYR A 97 -0.52 -5.18 -20.40
CA TYR A 97 -1.79 -5.48 -21.02
C TYR A 97 -1.80 -4.88 -22.42
N THR A 98 -1.97 -5.73 -23.43
CA THR A 98 -1.99 -5.30 -24.84
C THR A 98 -3.35 -5.50 -25.48
N ARG A 99 -3.80 -4.54 -26.28
CA ARG A 99 -4.98 -4.66 -27.15
C ARG A 99 -4.60 -4.16 -28.53
N ALA A 100 -4.90 -4.93 -29.58
CA ALA A 100 -4.52 -4.60 -30.96
C ALA A 100 -3.02 -4.26 -31.12
N ASN A 101 -2.14 -5.07 -30.50
CA ASN A 101 -0.68 -4.87 -30.47
C ASN A 101 -0.18 -3.55 -29.86
N GLN A 102 -1.01 -2.87 -29.08
CA GLN A 102 -0.61 -1.68 -28.33
C GLN A 102 -0.75 -1.95 -26.84
N THR A 103 0.26 -1.56 -26.06
CA THR A 103 0.20 -1.59 -24.60
C THR A 103 -0.81 -0.54 -24.13
N ILE A 104 -1.87 -1.01 -23.46
CA ILE A 104 -2.93 -0.14 -22.91
C ILE A 104 -2.74 0.14 -21.43
N ALA A 105 -2.00 -0.72 -20.72
CA ALA A 105 -1.65 -0.55 -19.32
C ALA A 105 -0.47 -1.45 -18.93
N LYS A 106 0.25 -1.07 -17.88
CA LYS A 106 1.18 -1.92 -17.13
C LYS A 106 0.67 -2.08 -15.70
N GLY A 107 0.86 -3.24 -15.07
CA GLY A 107 0.47 -3.44 -13.68
C GLY A 107 1.31 -4.49 -12.99
N THR A 108 1.49 -4.35 -11.68
CA THR A 108 2.19 -5.33 -10.85
C THR A 108 1.18 -6.18 -10.11
N GLY A 109 1.36 -7.50 -10.17
CA GLY A 109 0.57 -8.49 -9.43
C GLY A 109 1.39 -9.75 -9.18
N ALA A 110 0.76 -10.80 -8.67
CA ALA A 110 1.39 -12.11 -8.56
C ALA A 110 0.92 -13.03 -9.71
N VAL A 111 1.80 -13.89 -10.23
CA VAL A 111 1.44 -14.89 -11.23
C VAL A 111 0.31 -15.78 -10.69
N GLY A 112 -0.76 -15.93 -11.48
CA GLY A 112 -1.98 -16.64 -11.08
C GLY A 112 -3.01 -15.78 -10.35
N PHE A 113 -2.65 -14.57 -9.92
CA PHE A 113 -3.59 -13.59 -9.38
C PHE A 113 -4.12 -12.69 -10.50
N VAL A 114 -5.44 -12.70 -10.69
CA VAL A 114 -6.08 -11.95 -11.79
C VAL A 114 -6.25 -10.45 -11.51
N GLY A 115 -6.04 -10.00 -10.27
CA GLY A 115 -6.01 -8.58 -9.92
C GLY A 115 -4.60 -7.98 -9.99
N VAL A 116 -4.49 -6.68 -9.73
CA VAL A 116 -3.20 -5.99 -9.60
C VAL A 116 -3.14 -5.20 -8.28
N PHE A 117 -1.94 -5.03 -7.73
CA PHE A 117 -1.69 -4.22 -6.54
C PHE A 117 -1.56 -2.73 -6.88
N ASN A 118 -1.01 -2.46 -8.06
CA ASN A 118 -0.80 -1.15 -8.65
C ASN A 118 -0.68 -1.27 -10.17
N GLY A 119 -0.77 -0.15 -10.87
CA GLY A 119 -0.59 -0.11 -12.31
C GLY A 119 -0.64 1.30 -12.88
N MET A 120 -0.42 1.40 -14.18
CA MET A 120 -0.31 2.65 -14.91
C MET A 120 -0.79 2.51 -16.35
N VAL A 121 -1.47 3.54 -16.82
CA VAL A 121 -1.75 3.85 -18.21
C VAL A 121 -0.84 5.01 -18.60
N GLN A 122 0.12 4.76 -19.50
CA GLN A 122 1.04 5.80 -19.97
C GLN A 122 0.28 6.93 -20.67
N GLY A 123 0.65 8.18 -20.36
CA GLY A 123 -0.06 9.37 -20.81
C GLY A 123 -1.41 9.61 -20.13
N GLY A 124 -1.80 8.76 -19.17
CA GLY A 124 -3.12 8.78 -18.53
C GLY A 124 -3.06 8.93 -17.03
N PHE A 125 -2.80 7.83 -16.32
CA PHE A 125 -2.76 7.81 -14.85
C PHE A 125 -2.01 6.58 -14.32
N SER A 126 -1.55 6.64 -13.07
CA SER A 126 -1.17 5.47 -12.28
C SER A 126 -2.06 5.37 -11.04
N ALA A 127 -2.21 4.15 -10.53
CA ALA A 127 -2.98 3.90 -9.31
C ALA A 127 -2.40 2.74 -8.48
N SER A 128 -2.55 2.82 -7.16
CA SER A 128 -2.10 1.81 -6.19
C SER A 128 -3.18 1.58 -5.12
N ILE A 129 -3.08 0.45 -4.41
CA ILE A 129 -4.05 0.04 -3.40
C ILE A 129 -3.41 -0.04 -2.02
N ASN A 130 -4.04 0.63 -1.06
CA ASN A 130 -3.81 0.38 0.36
C ASN A 130 -5.06 -0.23 0.99
N ALA A 131 -4.87 -1.11 1.97
CA ALA A 131 -6.00 -1.71 2.66
C ALA A 131 -6.65 -0.72 3.65
N ARG A 132 -7.98 -0.72 3.72
CA ARG A 132 -8.79 0.10 4.61
C ARG A 132 -9.69 -0.78 5.47
N GLY A 133 -9.81 -0.43 6.75
CA GLY A 133 -10.56 -1.25 7.71
C GLY A 133 -9.82 -2.54 8.10
N LYS A 134 -10.44 -3.37 8.94
CA LYS A 134 -9.77 -4.52 9.59
C LYS A 134 -9.76 -5.82 8.76
N GLY A 135 -10.09 -5.76 7.47
CA GLY A 135 -10.23 -6.95 6.61
C GLY A 135 -11.16 -8.03 7.19
N GLY A 136 -10.90 -9.29 6.85
CA GLY A 136 -11.28 -10.44 7.69
C GLY A 136 -12.74 -10.89 7.71
N LYS A 137 -13.63 -10.33 6.89
CA LYS A 137 -15.02 -10.82 6.80
C LYS A 137 -15.23 -11.73 5.58
N LEU A 138 -14.45 -12.81 5.48
CA LEU A 138 -14.44 -13.70 4.31
C LEU A 138 -15.86 -14.15 3.91
N LEU A 139 -16.69 -14.55 4.88
CA LEU A 139 -18.07 -14.95 4.61
C LEU A 139 -18.92 -13.80 4.07
N THR A 140 -18.84 -12.59 4.65
CA THR A 140 -19.62 -11.45 4.12
C THR A 140 -19.09 -11.00 2.76
N ASN A 141 -17.78 -11.11 2.51
CA ASN A 141 -17.17 -10.75 1.23
C ASN A 141 -17.61 -11.72 0.13
N VAL A 142 -17.64 -13.03 0.42
CA VAL A 142 -18.16 -14.05 -0.51
C VAL A 142 -19.66 -13.86 -0.75
N LEU A 143 -20.46 -13.63 0.30
CA LEU A 143 -21.89 -13.36 0.14
C LEU A 143 -22.14 -12.10 -0.69
N GLN A 144 -21.37 -11.03 -0.46
CA GLN A 144 -21.50 -9.81 -1.24
C GLN A 144 -21.10 -10.01 -2.70
N ALA A 145 -20.02 -10.75 -2.98
CA ALA A 145 -19.63 -11.12 -4.34
C ALA A 145 -20.74 -11.89 -5.07
N LEU A 146 -21.37 -12.86 -4.39
CA LEU A 146 -22.44 -13.68 -4.96
C LEU A 146 -23.75 -12.90 -5.18
N LEU A 147 -24.15 -12.07 -4.22
CA LEU A 147 -25.43 -11.37 -4.24
C LEU A 147 -25.41 -10.07 -5.06
N HIS A 148 -24.26 -9.38 -5.10
CA HIS A 148 -24.14 -8.05 -5.69
C HIS A 148 -23.15 -7.99 -6.86
N LYS A 149 -22.62 -9.13 -7.30
CA LYS A 149 -21.58 -9.21 -8.35
C LYS A 149 -20.36 -8.33 -8.04
N SER A 150 -20.07 -8.13 -6.75
CA SER A 150 -18.98 -7.28 -6.29
C SER A 150 -17.62 -7.85 -6.72
N THR A 151 -16.71 -6.96 -7.08
CA THR A 151 -15.33 -7.33 -7.43
C THR A 151 -14.39 -7.10 -6.25
N THR A 152 -13.20 -7.72 -6.29
CA THR A 152 -12.13 -7.34 -5.37
C THR A 152 -11.54 -5.99 -5.80
N PRO A 153 -10.98 -5.17 -4.88
CA PRO A 153 -10.31 -3.91 -5.23
C PRO A 153 -9.22 -4.10 -6.27
N CYS A 154 -8.47 -5.20 -6.18
CA CYS A 154 -7.42 -5.55 -7.14
C CYS A 154 -7.98 -5.85 -8.55
N MET A 155 -9.14 -6.53 -8.64
CA MET A 155 -9.83 -6.76 -9.91
C MET A 155 -10.46 -5.47 -10.44
N HIS A 156 -11.03 -4.64 -9.56
CA HIS A 156 -11.59 -3.35 -9.93
C HIS A 156 -10.52 -2.42 -10.50
N LEU A 157 -9.36 -2.33 -9.83
CA LEU A 157 -8.23 -1.55 -10.33
C LEU A 157 -7.78 -2.03 -11.71
N ARG A 158 -7.61 -3.34 -11.91
CA ARG A 158 -7.28 -3.90 -13.23
C ARG A 158 -8.33 -3.52 -14.29
N SER A 159 -9.61 -3.57 -13.94
CA SER A 159 -10.69 -3.17 -14.85
C SER A 159 -10.57 -1.69 -15.24
N VAL A 160 -10.31 -0.81 -14.28
CA VAL A 160 -10.12 0.62 -14.55
C VAL A 160 -8.88 0.87 -15.42
N LEU A 161 -7.74 0.26 -15.11
CA LEU A 161 -6.52 0.36 -15.91
C LEU A 161 -6.71 -0.09 -17.36
N THR A 162 -7.58 -1.07 -17.61
CA THR A 162 -7.80 -1.62 -18.97
C THR A 162 -9.01 -1.02 -19.70
N SER A 163 -9.72 -0.07 -19.07
CA SER A 163 -10.91 0.58 -19.63
C SER A 163 -10.87 2.11 -19.65
N GLN A 164 -10.07 2.75 -18.78
CA GLN A 164 -9.92 4.20 -18.72
C GLN A 164 -8.55 4.63 -19.24
N THR A 165 -8.48 5.85 -19.77
CA THR A 165 -7.25 6.39 -20.40
C THR A 165 -6.78 7.71 -19.78
N ALA A 166 -7.51 8.27 -18.83
CA ALA A 166 -7.24 9.59 -18.25
C ALA A 166 -7.58 9.64 -16.77
N PHE A 167 -7.00 10.61 -16.05
CA PHE A 167 -7.10 10.76 -14.61
C PHE A 167 -8.54 10.91 -14.09
N GLU A 168 -9.32 11.88 -14.58
CA GLU A 168 -10.68 12.12 -14.06
C GLU A 168 -11.64 10.94 -14.27
N PRO A 169 -11.71 10.31 -15.47
CA PRO A 169 -12.49 9.08 -15.63
C PRO A 169 -12.01 7.93 -14.73
N ALA A 170 -10.69 7.81 -14.50
CA ALA A 170 -10.14 6.82 -13.59
C ALA A 170 -10.56 7.08 -12.14
N VAL A 171 -10.48 8.32 -11.66
CA VAL A 171 -10.96 8.69 -10.31
C VAL A 171 -12.45 8.41 -10.17
N ALA A 172 -13.27 8.79 -11.15
CA ALA A 172 -14.72 8.51 -11.11
C ALA A 172 -15.04 7.00 -11.07
N ALA A 173 -14.34 6.21 -11.88
CA ALA A 173 -14.49 4.75 -11.91
C ALA A 173 -13.98 4.11 -10.61
N LEU A 174 -12.84 4.59 -10.07
CA LEU A 174 -12.28 4.13 -8.80
C LEU A 174 -13.06 4.62 -7.58
N SER A 175 -13.92 5.63 -7.70
CA SER A 175 -14.81 6.10 -6.62
C SER A 175 -16.17 5.38 -6.57
N SER A 176 -16.45 4.50 -7.52
CA SER A 176 -17.74 3.83 -7.66
C SER A 176 -17.60 2.31 -7.83
N GLY A 177 -18.74 1.63 -7.94
CA GLY A 177 -18.82 0.18 -8.13
C GLY A 177 -18.80 -0.59 -6.80
N GLU A 178 -19.55 -1.69 -6.77
CA GLU A 178 -19.65 -2.59 -5.62
C GLU A 178 -18.35 -3.41 -5.46
N GLN A 179 -17.74 -3.31 -4.28
CA GLN A 179 -16.52 -4.00 -3.89
C GLN A 179 -16.75 -4.84 -2.64
N VAL A 180 -16.04 -5.96 -2.55
CA VAL A 180 -16.16 -6.92 -1.44
C VAL A 180 -15.55 -6.40 -0.14
N ASP A 181 -14.76 -5.33 -0.17
CA ASP A 181 -14.07 -4.75 0.97
C ASP A 181 -13.72 -3.26 0.72
N GLU A 182 -13.35 -2.61 1.81
CA GLU A 182 -12.96 -1.20 1.85
C GLU A 182 -11.47 -1.10 1.49
N ASN A 183 -11.05 -0.03 0.83
CA ASN A 183 -9.65 0.20 0.49
C ASN A 183 -9.36 1.70 0.33
N TYR A 184 -8.12 2.03 0.03
CA TYR A 184 -7.75 3.31 -0.54
C TYR A 184 -7.19 3.08 -1.94
N PHE A 185 -7.67 3.87 -2.90
CA PHE A 185 -6.97 4.04 -4.17
C PHE A 185 -6.19 5.34 -4.15
N ILE A 186 -4.89 5.27 -4.42
CA ILE A 186 -4.05 6.45 -4.60
C ILE A 186 -3.84 6.57 -6.10
N VAL A 187 -4.10 7.75 -6.67
CA VAL A 187 -4.15 7.97 -8.11
C VAL A 187 -3.31 9.20 -8.47
N ALA A 188 -2.52 9.09 -9.52
CA ALA A 188 -1.73 10.18 -10.10
C ALA A 188 -2.01 10.27 -11.60
N GLY A 189 -2.28 11.47 -12.11
CA GLY A 189 -2.44 11.76 -13.52
C GLY A 189 -1.15 12.27 -14.16
N VAL A 190 -1.30 13.07 -15.22
CA VAL A 190 -0.20 13.64 -16.00
C VAL A 190 -0.08 15.15 -15.84
N GLY A 191 -1.17 15.83 -15.44
CA GLY A 191 -1.25 17.28 -15.34
C GLY A 191 -1.17 17.84 -13.92
N PRO A 192 -0.94 19.16 -13.78
CA PRO A 192 -0.94 19.83 -12.49
C PRO A 192 -2.27 19.62 -11.75
N GLY A 193 -2.20 19.26 -10.47
CA GLY A 193 -3.35 19.00 -9.60
C GLY A 193 -3.93 17.59 -9.73
N GLU A 194 -3.47 16.79 -10.70
CA GLU A 194 -3.97 15.43 -10.93
C GLU A 194 -3.35 14.42 -9.96
N GLY A 195 -3.68 14.54 -8.68
CA GLY A 195 -3.35 13.55 -7.66
C GLY A 195 -4.46 13.44 -6.63
N ALA A 196 -4.80 12.22 -6.23
CA ALA A 196 -5.89 11.98 -5.28
C ALA A 196 -5.68 10.72 -4.45
N VAL A 197 -6.22 10.73 -3.23
CA VAL A 197 -6.47 9.55 -2.40
C VAL A 197 -7.98 9.35 -2.29
N ILE A 198 -8.48 8.21 -2.73
CA ILE A 198 -9.89 7.85 -2.66
C ILE A 198 -10.06 6.87 -1.50
N ALA A 199 -10.68 7.31 -0.40
CA ALA A 199 -11.08 6.42 0.67
C ALA A 199 -12.38 5.71 0.26
N ARG A 200 -12.31 4.40 0.04
CA ARG A 200 -13.41 3.59 -0.48
C ARG A 200 -14.14 2.84 0.62
N ASP A 201 -15.45 3.06 0.67
CA ASP A 201 -16.38 2.08 1.19
C ASP A 201 -16.72 1.05 0.10
N ARG A 202 -17.39 -0.03 0.51
CA ARG A 202 -17.82 -1.13 -0.38
C ARG A 202 -18.65 -0.66 -1.58
N LYS A 203 -19.35 0.47 -1.50
CA LYS A 203 -20.26 0.94 -2.58
C LYS A 203 -19.78 2.18 -3.31
N ALA A 204 -19.10 3.08 -2.60
CA ALA A 204 -18.74 4.39 -3.10
C ALA A 204 -17.53 4.93 -2.34
N ALA A 205 -16.97 6.04 -2.81
CA ALA A 205 -16.01 6.83 -2.05
C ALA A 205 -16.67 7.44 -0.82
N ALA A 206 -16.05 7.22 0.34
CA ALA A 206 -16.32 7.96 1.56
C ALA A 206 -15.70 9.37 1.50
N ASP A 207 -14.55 9.49 0.82
CA ASP A 207 -13.86 10.74 0.58
C ASP A 207 -12.95 10.65 -0.66
N THR A 208 -12.64 11.80 -1.27
CA THR A 208 -11.65 11.93 -2.35
C THR A 208 -10.73 13.11 -2.05
N TRP A 209 -9.61 12.82 -1.40
CA TRP A 209 -8.62 13.80 -0.95
C TRP A 209 -7.63 14.12 -2.08
N ARG A 210 -7.90 15.24 -2.78
CA ARG A 210 -7.09 15.70 -3.92
C ARG A 210 -5.89 16.53 -3.48
N LEU A 211 -4.85 16.56 -4.32
CA LEU A 211 -3.81 17.58 -4.25
C LEU A 211 -4.46 18.97 -4.31
N ASN A 212 -3.94 19.89 -3.51
CA ASN A 212 -4.44 21.26 -3.45
C ASN A 212 -3.27 22.19 -3.18
N SER A 213 -2.63 22.73 -4.23
CA SER A 213 -1.45 23.59 -4.10
C SER A 213 -1.71 24.88 -3.31
N SER A 214 -2.97 25.21 -2.99
CA SER A 214 -3.31 26.35 -2.13
C SER A 214 -3.17 26.06 -0.63
N GLU A 215 -3.07 24.79 -0.24
CA GLU A 215 -2.88 24.36 1.15
C GLU A 215 -1.40 24.19 1.50
N PRO A 216 -0.99 24.44 2.75
CA PRO A 216 0.31 24.01 3.25
C PRO A 216 0.51 22.51 3.00
N ASN A 217 1.64 22.12 2.40
CA ASN A 217 1.94 20.74 2.01
C ASN A 217 0.87 20.09 1.09
N GLY A 218 0.10 20.94 0.40
CA GLY A 218 -0.90 20.59 -0.60
C GLY A 218 -0.36 19.92 -1.86
N TRP A 219 0.97 19.94 -2.02
CA TRP A 219 1.70 19.41 -3.17
C TRP A 219 1.94 17.89 -3.09
N PHE A 220 1.61 17.24 -1.96
CA PHE A 220 1.57 15.77 -1.88
C PHE A 220 0.40 15.26 -1.05
N ARG A 221 0.06 13.98 -1.26
CA ARG A 221 -0.82 13.19 -0.40
C ARG A 221 -0.15 11.87 -0.07
N LEU A 222 -0.01 11.59 1.22
CA LEU A 222 0.53 10.34 1.73
C LEU A 222 -0.59 9.58 2.43
N GLN A 223 -0.87 8.37 1.96
CA GLN A 223 -1.87 7.48 2.52
C GLN A 223 -1.21 6.21 3.03
N THR A 224 -1.59 5.79 4.25
CA THR A 224 -1.24 4.48 4.81
C THR A 224 -2.51 3.63 4.88
N ASN A 225 -2.95 3.17 6.06
CA ASN A 225 -4.06 2.23 6.24
C ASN A 225 -5.18 2.73 7.15
N TYR A 226 -5.22 4.03 7.41
CA TYR A 226 -6.26 4.67 8.19
C TYR A 226 -6.66 6.00 7.57
N ASP A 227 -7.89 6.43 7.85
CA ASP A 227 -8.46 7.60 7.20
C ASP A 227 -7.68 8.86 7.59
N HIS A 228 -7.48 9.76 6.63
CA HIS A 228 -6.67 10.94 6.85
C HIS A 228 -7.28 11.87 7.91
N TRP A 229 -8.62 11.92 8.01
CA TRP A 229 -9.36 12.67 9.02
C TRP A 229 -9.38 12.03 10.41
N ASN A 230 -8.88 10.80 10.56
CA ASN A 230 -8.77 10.14 11.85
C ASN A 230 -7.40 10.40 12.51
N PRO A 231 -7.34 10.39 13.85
CA PRO A 231 -6.08 10.42 14.57
C PRO A 231 -5.22 9.21 14.20
N VAL A 232 -3.91 9.39 14.27
CA VAL A 232 -2.93 8.33 14.06
C VAL A 232 -3.18 7.19 15.06
N PRO A 233 -3.28 5.92 14.61
CA PRO A 233 -3.36 4.79 15.51
C PRO A 233 -2.07 4.62 16.32
N THR A 234 -2.18 4.38 17.63
CA THR A 234 -1.03 4.15 18.53
C THR A 234 -0.17 2.93 18.18
N SER A 235 -0.65 2.09 17.27
CA SER A 235 -0.03 0.82 16.86
C SER A 235 0.65 0.89 15.49
N ASP A 236 0.40 1.95 14.73
CA ASP A 236 0.92 2.13 13.37
C ASP A 236 0.97 3.63 13.03
N ASP A 237 2.12 4.26 13.31
CA ASP A 237 2.41 5.62 12.88
C ASP A 237 3.46 5.65 11.77
N ARG A 238 3.07 5.22 10.57
CA ARG A 238 3.87 5.45 9.35
C ARG A 238 3.55 6.79 8.68
N ARG A 239 2.38 7.38 8.95
CA ARG A 239 1.96 8.65 8.31
C ARG A 239 2.80 9.81 8.81
N THR A 240 2.96 10.00 10.12
CA THR A 240 3.69 11.15 10.68
C THR A 240 5.15 11.21 10.20
N PRO A 241 5.97 10.15 10.31
CA PRO A 241 7.33 10.18 9.81
C PRO A 241 7.38 10.27 8.28
N GLY A 242 6.47 9.61 7.55
CA GLY A 242 6.38 9.73 6.10
C GLY A 242 6.12 11.17 5.64
N VAL A 243 5.15 11.86 6.25
CA VAL A 243 4.84 13.27 6.00
C VAL A 243 6.04 14.15 6.35
N THR A 244 6.67 13.94 7.51
CA THR A 244 7.86 14.68 7.93
C THR A 244 9.01 14.53 6.92
N ASN A 245 9.21 13.33 6.37
CA ASN A 245 10.23 13.08 5.37
C ASN A 245 9.91 13.78 4.04
N MET A 246 8.64 13.77 3.61
CA MET A 246 8.20 14.51 2.41
C MET A 246 8.41 16.01 2.57
N GLU A 247 8.05 16.57 3.73
CA GLU A 247 8.26 17.98 4.05
C GLU A 247 9.75 18.35 4.07
N ALA A 248 10.59 17.51 4.68
CA ALA A 248 12.03 17.71 4.74
C ALA A 248 12.71 17.63 3.36
N MET A 249 12.24 16.74 2.49
CA MET A 249 12.69 16.69 1.09
C MET A 249 12.28 17.96 0.34
N GLY A 250 11.06 18.44 0.56
CA GLY A 250 10.53 19.65 -0.08
C GLY A 250 10.12 19.46 -1.53
N GLN A 251 9.22 20.33 -2.00
CA GLN A 251 8.57 20.20 -3.30
C GLN A 251 9.56 20.27 -4.48
N ASP A 252 10.60 21.11 -4.38
CA ASP A 252 11.60 21.34 -5.43
C ASP A 252 12.44 20.10 -5.77
N HIS A 253 12.49 19.12 -4.88
CA HIS A 253 13.32 17.92 -5.04
C HIS A 253 12.52 16.69 -5.49
N ILE A 254 11.23 16.85 -5.78
CA ILE A 254 10.40 15.73 -6.21
C ILE A 254 10.85 15.19 -7.56
N ALA A 255 11.28 13.93 -7.54
CA ALA A 255 11.64 13.11 -8.69
C ALA A 255 11.59 11.62 -8.26
N GLU A 256 11.78 10.71 -9.21
CA GLU A 256 11.73 9.26 -8.97
C GLU A 256 12.71 8.81 -7.87
N GLY A 257 13.99 9.18 -7.97
CA GLY A 257 15.01 8.79 -6.99
C GLY A 257 14.76 9.33 -5.57
N PRO A 258 14.54 10.64 -5.39
CA PRO A 258 14.16 11.21 -4.09
C PRO A 258 12.89 10.59 -3.50
N LEU A 259 11.85 10.36 -4.30
CA LEU A 259 10.63 9.69 -3.84
C LEU A 259 10.90 8.25 -3.40
N LEU A 260 11.76 7.53 -4.12
CA LEU A 260 12.20 6.19 -3.72
C LEU A 260 12.93 6.21 -2.36
N GLN A 261 13.82 7.18 -2.14
CA GLN A 261 14.52 7.33 -0.84
C GLN A 261 13.54 7.56 0.32
N ILE A 262 12.43 8.27 0.09
CA ILE A 262 11.36 8.42 1.10
C ILE A 262 10.71 7.06 1.39
N LEU A 263 10.42 6.28 0.34
CA LEU A 263 9.81 4.97 0.48
C LEU A 263 10.74 3.93 1.13
N GLU A 264 12.05 4.08 0.99
CA GLU A 264 13.07 3.20 1.59
C GLU A 264 13.47 3.60 3.03
N LYS A 265 12.85 4.65 3.58
CA LYS A 265 13.14 5.13 4.92
C LYS A 265 12.20 4.54 5.96
N PHE A 266 12.75 4.07 7.08
CA PHE A 266 11.95 3.62 8.22
C PHE A 266 11.08 4.76 8.80
N PRO A 267 9.81 4.52 9.19
CA PRO A 267 9.07 3.24 9.16
C PRO A 267 8.24 3.02 7.88
N THR A 268 8.32 3.91 6.88
CA THR A 268 7.67 3.72 5.58
C THR A 268 8.17 2.45 4.91
N PHE A 269 9.48 2.24 4.92
CA PHE A 269 10.11 0.95 4.70
C PHE A 269 10.22 0.18 6.02
N ASN A 270 9.78 -1.06 6.04
CA ASN A 270 9.80 -1.88 7.25
C ASN A 270 10.02 -3.36 6.88
N PRO A 271 10.28 -4.25 7.87
CA PRO A 271 10.54 -5.67 7.60
C PRO A 271 9.40 -6.43 6.91
N HIS A 272 8.21 -5.85 6.82
CA HIS A 272 7.07 -6.43 6.11
C HIS A 272 6.97 -5.97 4.66
N THR A 273 7.79 -5.00 4.23
CA THR A 273 7.76 -4.44 2.88
C THR A 273 8.20 -5.49 1.86
N ASP A 274 7.23 -6.00 1.11
CA ASP A 274 7.42 -7.02 0.08
C ASP A 274 7.84 -6.39 -1.26
N TYR A 275 7.35 -5.19 -1.52
CA TYR A 275 7.44 -4.54 -2.82
C TYR A 275 7.44 -3.02 -2.72
N THR A 276 8.29 -2.37 -3.53
CA THR A 276 8.32 -0.92 -3.73
C THR A 276 8.16 -0.60 -5.20
N GLY A 277 7.37 0.41 -5.52
CA GLY A 277 7.23 0.91 -6.89
C GLY A 277 7.16 2.43 -6.96
N VAL A 278 7.68 2.98 -8.06
CA VAL A 278 7.60 4.40 -8.40
C VAL A 278 7.18 4.55 -9.86
N PHE A 279 6.23 5.43 -10.11
CA PHE A 279 5.56 5.58 -11.38
C PHE A 279 5.50 7.06 -11.77
N HIS A 280 5.75 7.33 -13.05
CA HIS A 280 5.53 8.63 -13.65
C HIS A 280 4.62 8.47 -14.89
N PRO A 281 3.31 8.77 -14.75
CA PRO A 281 2.35 8.51 -15.83
C PRO A 281 2.61 9.28 -17.12
N ALA A 282 3.25 10.45 -17.05
CA ALA A 282 3.41 11.33 -18.21
C ALA A 282 4.43 10.76 -19.23
N ASP A 283 5.55 10.22 -18.77
CA ASP A 283 6.57 9.62 -19.64
C ASP A 283 6.46 8.09 -19.76
N GLY A 284 5.79 7.43 -18.80
CA GLY A 284 5.64 5.99 -18.76
C GLY A 284 6.72 5.26 -17.94
N SER A 285 7.52 5.99 -17.16
CA SER A 285 8.50 5.40 -16.23
C SER A 285 7.76 4.56 -15.17
N TYR A 286 8.21 3.32 -14.99
CA TYR A 286 7.58 2.33 -14.12
C TYR A 286 8.67 1.49 -13.46
N THR A 287 9.03 1.87 -12.25
CA THR A 287 10.01 1.16 -11.43
C THR A 287 9.29 0.27 -10.42
N SER A 288 9.77 -0.96 -10.32
CA SER A 288 9.10 -2.07 -9.65
C SER A 288 10.17 -2.96 -9.01
N MET A 289 10.18 -3.05 -7.67
CA MET A 289 11.21 -3.75 -6.91
C MET A 289 10.57 -4.67 -5.89
N VAL A 290 10.90 -5.96 -5.96
CA VAL A 290 10.49 -6.96 -4.98
C VAL A 290 11.65 -7.14 -4.01
N TRP A 291 11.39 -6.98 -2.72
CA TRP A 291 12.39 -7.16 -1.68
C TRP A 291 12.45 -8.64 -1.30
N SER A 292 13.65 -9.18 -1.22
CA SER A 292 13.93 -10.51 -0.70
C SER A 292 14.61 -10.41 0.66
N ASP A 293 14.46 -11.45 1.48
CA ASP A 293 15.14 -11.58 2.77
C ASP A 293 16.65 -11.85 2.61
#